data_AF-A0A6A5XHP8-F1
#
_entry.id   AF-A0A6A5XHP8-F1
#
_cell.length_a   1.000
_cell.length_b   1.000
_cell.length_c   1.000
_cell.angle_alpha   90.00
_cell.angle_beta   90.00
_cell.angle_gamma   90.00
#
_symmetry.space_group_name_H-M   'P 1'
#
loop_
_entity.id
_entity.type
_entity.pdbx_description
1 polymer ?
#
loop_
_entity_poly.entity_id
_entity_poly.type
_entity_poly.pdbx_seq_one_letter_code
_entity_poly.pdbx_strand_id
1 'polypeptide(L)'
;MWQVVSAIALVVGVSVGGFILSLNTPTVGLGCRTGGYLIYVVIALALHLAELLVWWFTSPLRDEDEFRAHIRKHTQHAPDQVAGETKVIGLPGLLTSNAVLRKFSQKLTEILVCSILFLIRLLPLKHKRSIIENTEYSIRQYCSALQDLTTRDWLERIFFTPVEFTNTVWLSYMIMAQTAGAFNNCACMTSTWGGWGGYMDFTQSDHADSPLVAKYWLQGTIITCVFMGVGMGYIVLEWLLQAHLSTENYRDAANGLQRVRRFRRGTHWILYPSTLMVTVMNNFLSACRLRSNGERKILVWSKESNYRPRVGAGIIGLSTNA
;
A
#
# COMPACT_ATOMS: atom_id res chain seq x y z
N MET A 1 -3.39 -11.39 1.14
CA MET A 1 -2.02 -11.94 1.03
C MET A 1 -1.57 -12.10 -0.41
N TRP A 2 -2.23 -12.89 -1.26
CA TRP A 2 -1.79 -13.03 -2.67
C TRP A 2 -1.70 -11.70 -3.41
N GLN A 3 -2.73 -10.85 -3.29
CA GLN A 3 -2.73 -9.50 -3.88
C GLN A 3 -1.52 -8.64 -3.43
N VAL A 4 -1.12 -8.79 -2.16
CA VAL A 4 0.06 -8.12 -1.60
C VAL A 4 1.34 -8.67 -2.23
N VAL A 5 1.49 -10.00 -2.27
CA VAL A 5 2.67 -10.64 -2.88
C VAL A 5 2.77 -10.32 -4.37
N SER A 6 1.65 -10.30 -5.10
CA SER A 6 1.64 -9.88 -6.50
C SER A 6 2.01 -8.42 -6.65
N ALA A 7 1.56 -7.53 -5.76
CA ALA A 7 1.95 -6.12 -5.79
C ALA A 7 3.47 -5.96 -5.57
N ILE A 8 4.04 -6.65 -4.58
CA ILE A 8 5.49 -6.68 -4.33
C ILE A 8 6.23 -7.19 -5.57
N ALA A 9 5.79 -8.32 -6.14
CA ALA A 9 6.44 -8.92 -7.30
C ALA A 9 6.39 -7.99 -8.53
N LEU A 10 5.28 -7.29 -8.74
CA LEU A 10 5.14 -6.32 -9.84
C LEU A 10 6.07 -5.12 -9.63
N VAL A 11 6.09 -4.51 -8.45
CA VAL A 11 6.94 -3.35 -8.15
C VAL A 11 8.41 -3.74 -8.25
N VAL A 12 8.82 -4.80 -7.55
CA VAL A 12 10.21 -5.28 -7.57
C VAL A 12 10.61 -5.72 -8.97
N GLY A 13 9.75 -6.44 -9.70
CA GLY A 13 10.04 -6.91 -11.05
C GLY A 13 10.29 -5.78 -12.05
N VAL A 14 9.41 -4.76 -12.05
CA VAL A 14 9.59 -3.56 -12.89
C VAL A 14 10.86 -2.82 -12.52
N SER A 15 11.11 -2.63 -11.22
CA SER A 15 12.31 -1.93 -10.78
C SER A 15 13.61 -2.68 -11.05
N VAL A 16 13.62 -4.01 -10.91
CA VAL A 16 14.77 -4.86 -11.27
C VAL A 16 15.04 -4.79 -12.77
N GLY A 17 14.01 -4.75 -13.60
CA GLY A 17 14.16 -4.52 -15.05
C GLY A 17 14.82 -3.17 -15.35
N GLY A 18 14.33 -2.09 -14.72
CA GLY A 18 14.95 -0.76 -14.82
C GLY A 18 16.39 -0.70 -14.31
N PHE A 19 16.69 -1.40 -13.21
CA PHE A 19 18.03 -1.53 -12.65
C PHE A 19 18.98 -2.29 -13.59
N ILE A 20 18.57 -3.43 -14.15
CA ILE A 20 19.37 -4.22 -15.10
C ILE A 20 19.68 -3.38 -16.35
N LEU A 21 18.70 -2.65 -16.87
CA LEU A 21 18.90 -1.72 -17.98
C LEU A 21 19.93 -0.66 -17.60
N SER A 22 19.74 0.00 -16.45
CA SER A 22 20.61 1.08 -16.01
C SER A 22 22.05 0.63 -15.73
N LEU A 23 22.22 -0.56 -15.14
CA LEU A 23 23.53 -1.11 -14.77
C LEU A 23 24.36 -1.50 -15.99
N ASN A 24 23.72 -2.00 -17.05
CA ASN A 24 24.40 -2.54 -18.23
C ASN A 24 24.44 -1.58 -19.42
N THR A 25 23.77 -0.42 -19.35
CA THR A 25 23.91 0.63 -20.37
C THR A 25 25.07 1.56 -20.01
N PRO A 26 26.18 1.55 -20.76
CA PRO A 26 27.43 2.24 -20.39
C PRO A 26 27.33 3.78 -20.43
N THR A 27 26.26 4.33 -21.00
CA THR A 27 26.11 5.77 -21.25
C THR A 27 25.74 6.58 -20.01
N VAL A 28 25.48 5.96 -18.86
CA VAL A 28 25.06 6.70 -17.66
C VAL A 28 25.66 6.03 -16.43
N GLY A 29 26.52 6.74 -15.70
CA GLY A 29 27.30 6.16 -14.61
C GLY A 29 26.42 5.52 -13.53
N LEU A 30 26.99 4.51 -12.87
CA LEU A 30 26.40 3.75 -11.76
C LEU A 30 25.82 4.66 -10.66
N GLY A 31 26.45 5.82 -10.44
CA GLY A 31 26.09 6.85 -9.48
C GLY A 31 24.66 7.38 -9.63
N CYS A 32 24.42 8.21 -10.65
CA CYS A 32 23.19 9.00 -10.68
C CYS A 32 21.98 8.17 -11.11
N ARG A 33 22.12 7.35 -12.16
CA ARG A 33 20.97 6.65 -12.74
C ARG A 33 20.65 5.39 -11.96
N THR A 34 21.60 4.45 -11.91
CA THR A 34 21.41 3.16 -11.24
C THR A 34 21.20 3.35 -9.73
N GLY A 35 21.95 4.29 -9.13
CA GLY A 35 21.74 4.71 -7.76
C GLY A 35 20.38 5.32 -7.47
N GLY A 36 19.90 6.22 -8.34
CA GLY A 36 18.58 6.83 -8.17
C GLY A 36 17.46 5.79 -8.17
N TYR A 37 17.53 4.79 -9.05
CA TYR A 37 16.60 3.65 -9.04
C TYR A 37 16.76 2.77 -7.80
N LEU A 38 17.99 2.51 -7.33
CA LEU A 38 18.22 1.74 -6.10
C LEU A 38 17.60 2.42 -4.88
N ILE A 39 17.81 3.73 -4.72
CA ILE A 39 17.21 4.52 -3.62
C ILE A 39 15.69 4.42 -3.68
N TYR A 40 15.09 4.62 -4.87
CA TYR A 40 13.65 4.50 -5.07
C TYR A 40 13.12 3.12 -4.63
N VAL A 41 13.79 2.04 -5.05
CA VAL A 41 13.40 0.66 -4.72
C VAL A 41 13.49 0.40 -3.23
N VAL A 42 14.59 0.80 -2.59
CA VAL A 42 14.80 0.59 -1.15
C VAL A 42 13.73 1.33 -0.36
N ILE A 43 13.43 2.58 -0.71
CA ILE A 43 12.38 3.37 -0.05
C ILE A 43 11.01 2.73 -0.28
N ALA A 44 10.67 2.37 -1.53
CA ALA A 44 9.39 1.75 -1.85
C ALA A 44 9.17 0.43 -1.10
N LEU A 45 10.20 -0.43 -1.06
CA LEU A 45 10.14 -1.71 -0.37
C LEU A 45 10.06 -1.53 1.15
N ALA A 46 10.82 -0.58 1.71
CA ALA A 46 10.77 -0.27 3.13
C ALA A 46 9.39 0.28 3.54
N LEU A 47 8.81 1.20 2.76
CA LEU A 47 7.46 1.70 2.99
C LEU A 47 6.43 0.58 2.93
N HIS A 48 6.50 -0.28 1.93
CA HIS A 48 5.56 -1.39 1.78
C HIS A 48 5.66 -2.39 2.94
N LEU A 49 6.89 -2.74 3.37
CA LEU A 49 7.08 -3.60 4.55
C LEU A 49 6.58 -2.93 5.83
N ALA A 50 6.85 -1.64 6.01
CA ALA A 50 6.37 -0.89 7.16
C ALA A 50 4.84 -0.80 7.19
N GLU A 51 4.20 -0.58 6.04
CA GLU A 51 2.74 -0.60 5.90
C GLU A 51 2.18 -1.98 6.28
N LEU A 52 2.76 -3.06 5.74
CA LEU A 52 2.35 -4.43 6.08
C LEU A 52 2.52 -4.74 7.57
N LEU A 53 3.59 -4.27 8.20
CA LEU A 53 3.81 -4.40 9.63
C LEU A 53 2.75 -3.62 10.42
N VAL A 54 2.47 -2.36 10.05
CA VAL A 54 1.43 -1.56 10.70
C VAL A 54 0.07 -2.24 10.57
N TRP A 55 -0.29 -2.71 9.39
CA TRP A 55 -1.51 -3.48 9.17
C TRP A 55 -1.56 -4.76 10.00
N TRP A 56 -0.44 -5.48 10.10
CA TRP A 56 -0.35 -6.70 10.91
C TRP A 56 -0.56 -6.40 12.40
N PHE A 57 0.06 -5.32 12.91
CA PHE A 57 -0.06 -4.93 14.32
C PHE A 57 -1.39 -4.28 14.68
N THR A 58 -2.02 -3.57 13.75
CA THR A 58 -3.28 -2.83 13.99
C THR A 58 -4.53 -3.58 13.54
N SER A 59 -4.40 -4.78 12.98
CA SER A 59 -5.53 -5.55 12.48
C SER A 59 -6.55 -5.85 13.60
N PRO A 60 -7.82 -5.37 13.48
CA PRO A 60 -8.85 -5.57 14.49
C PRO A 60 -9.36 -7.01 14.57
N LEU A 61 -8.86 -7.91 13.72
CA LEU A 61 -9.11 -9.35 13.80
C LEU A 61 -8.75 -9.93 15.18
N ARG A 62 -7.88 -9.26 15.94
CA ARG A 62 -7.57 -9.65 17.32
C ARG A 62 -8.68 -9.33 18.32
N ASP A 63 -9.42 -8.24 18.11
CA ASP A 63 -10.47 -7.79 19.03
C ASP A 63 -11.81 -8.51 18.77
N GLU A 64 -12.11 -8.87 17.52
CA GLU A 64 -13.29 -9.70 17.23
C GLU A 64 -13.14 -11.12 17.82
N ASP A 65 -11.92 -11.64 17.93
CA ASP A 65 -11.65 -12.91 18.63
C ASP A 65 -11.85 -12.76 20.15
N GLU A 66 -11.56 -11.59 20.74
CA GLU A 66 -11.88 -11.30 22.14
C GLU A 66 -13.38 -11.14 22.38
N PHE A 67 -14.10 -10.39 21.54
CA PHE A 67 -15.56 -10.27 21.64
C PHE A 67 -16.25 -11.63 21.46
N ARG A 68 -15.78 -12.45 20.51
CA ARG A 68 -16.27 -13.82 20.33
C ARG A 68 -15.86 -14.74 21.46
N ALA A 69 -14.67 -14.60 22.06
CA ALA A 69 -14.29 -15.33 23.26
C ALA A 69 -15.16 -14.91 24.45
N HIS A 70 -15.56 -13.64 24.53
CA HIS A 70 -16.48 -13.11 25.54
C HIS A 70 -17.89 -13.65 25.34
N ILE A 71 -18.41 -13.63 24.11
CA ILE A 71 -19.68 -14.28 23.74
C ILE A 71 -19.60 -15.78 24.01
N ARG A 72 -18.50 -16.45 23.67
CA ARG A 72 -18.33 -17.89 23.90
C ARG A 72 -18.28 -18.18 25.40
N LYS A 73 -17.64 -17.35 26.23
CA LYS A 73 -17.71 -17.43 27.71
C LYS A 73 -19.12 -17.21 28.25
N HIS A 74 -19.89 -16.25 27.71
CA HIS A 74 -21.29 -16.06 28.11
C HIS A 74 -22.24 -17.16 27.62
N THR A 75 -21.97 -17.72 26.44
CA THR A 75 -22.74 -18.84 25.89
C THR A 75 -22.36 -20.17 26.57
N GLN A 76 -21.14 -20.27 27.11
CA GLN A 76 -20.65 -21.39 27.92
C GLN A 76 -20.98 -21.26 29.41
N HIS A 77 -21.75 -20.26 29.84
CA HIS A 77 -22.41 -20.27 31.15
C HIS A 77 -23.71 -21.10 31.17
N ALA A 78 -23.73 -22.19 30.40
CA ALA A 78 -24.25 -23.45 30.93
C ALA A 78 -23.25 -23.91 32.01
N PRO A 79 -23.69 -24.21 33.24
CA PRO A 79 -22.81 -24.28 34.39
C PRO A 79 -21.86 -25.47 34.29
N ASP A 80 -20.55 -25.22 34.30
CA ASP A 80 -19.71 -25.75 35.38
C ASP A 80 -18.34 -25.06 35.47
N GLN A 81 -17.93 -24.91 36.73
CA GLN A 81 -16.83 -24.13 37.24
C GLN A 81 -15.46 -24.69 36.84
N VAL A 82 -14.64 -23.93 36.11
CA VAL A 82 -13.17 -23.95 36.32
C VAL A 82 -12.62 -22.54 36.10
N ALA A 83 -12.30 -21.90 37.21
CA ALA A 83 -11.55 -20.65 37.27
C ALA A 83 -10.11 -20.89 36.78
N GLY A 84 -9.84 -20.49 35.54
CA GLY A 84 -8.49 -20.29 35.03
C GLY A 84 -8.34 -18.85 34.59
N GLU A 85 -7.64 -18.03 35.37
CA GLU A 85 -7.17 -16.71 34.97
C GLU A 85 -6.30 -16.85 33.71
N THR A 86 -6.93 -16.69 32.54
CA THR A 86 -6.20 -16.45 31.31
C THR A 86 -5.61 -15.05 31.40
N LYS A 87 -4.35 -14.95 31.86
CA LYS A 87 -3.51 -13.77 31.71
C LYS A 87 -3.55 -13.32 30.25
N VAL A 88 -4.28 -12.24 30.01
CA VAL A 88 -4.33 -11.57 28.72
C VAL A 88 -2.92 -11.09 28.42
N ILE A 89 -2.25 -11.76 27.48
CA ILE A 89 -0.99 -11.31 26.90
C ILE A 89 -1.33 -10.19 25.92
N GLY A 90 -1.86 -9.09 26.45
CA GLY A 90 -1.85 -7.80 25.78
C GLY A 90 -0.41 -7.34 25.81
N LEU A 91 0.23 -7.19 24.64
CA LEU A 91 1.60 -6.72 24.55
C LEU A 91 1.67 -5.36 25.28
N PRO A 92 2.35 -5.25 26.44
CA PRO A 92 2.29 -4.03 27.26
C PRO A 92 2.91 -2.80 26.57
N GLY A 93 3.62 -3.00 25.46
CA GLY A 93 4.19 -1.92 24.63
C GLY A 93 3.19 -1.14 23.76
N LEU A 94 2.04 -1.73 23.38
CA LEU A 94 1.11 -1.07 22.44
C LEU A 94 0.14 -0.10 23.13
N LEU A 95 -0.29 -0.42 24.36
CA LEU A 95 -1.14 0.49 25.14
C LEU A 95 -0.35 1.73 25.60
N THR A 96 0.93 1.54 25.95
CA THR A 96 1.83 2.65 26.26
C THR A 96 2.14 3.49 25.03
N SER A 97 2.26 2.88 23.83
CA SER A 97 2.47 3.65 22.61
C SER A 97 1.30 4.58 22.29
N ASN A 98 0.04 4.18 22.52
CA ASN A 98 -1.11 5.05 22.25
C ASN A 98 -1.12 6.31 23.12
N ALA A 99 -0.78 6.19 24.42
CA ALA A 99 -0.70 7.35 25.30
C ALA A 99 0.43 8.31 24.89
N VAL A 100 1.58 7.76 24.49
CA VAL A 100 2.73 8.55 24.00
C VAL A 100 2.38 9.21 22.66
N LEU A 101 1.75 8.49 21.73
CA LEU A 101 1.35 9.01 20.42
C LEU A 101 0.33 10.15 20.57
N ARG A 102 -0.64 10.01 21.48
CA ARG A 102 -1.59 11.08 21.82
C ARG A 102 -0.87 12.32 22.34
N LYS A 103 0.04 12.16 23.32
CA LYS A 103 0.83 13.30 23.85
C LYS A 103 1.67 13.98 22.75
N PHE A 104 2.31 13.18 21.90
CA PHE A 104 3.11 13.68 20.79
C PHE A 104 2.25 14.43 19.77
N SER A 105 1.13 13.85 19.35
CA SER A 105 0.16 14.48 18.44
C SER A 105 -0.40 15.78 19.01
N GLN A 106 -0.67 15.82 20.32
CA GLN A 106 -1.15 17.01 21.00
C GLN A 106 -0.09 18.12 21.00
N LYS A 107 1.19 17.78 21.27
CA LYS A 107 2.30 18.73 21.18
C LYS A 107 2.55 19.23 19.76
N LEU A 108 2.45 18.34 18.77
CA LEU A 108 2.60 18.71 17.37
C LEU A 108 1.47 19.66 16.93
N THR A 109 0.25 19.40 17.40
CA THR A 109 -0.91 20.30 17.20
C THR A 109 -0.66 21.69 17.80
N GLU A 110 -0.15 21.76 19.04
CA GLU A 110 0.21 23.03 19.68
C GLU A 110 1.25 23.81 18.87
N ILE A 111 2.29 23.13 18.37
CA ILE A 111 3.34 23.74 17.54
C ILE A 111 2.76 24.25 16.22
N LEU A 112 1.91 23.46 15.57
CA LEU A 112 1.32 23.77 14.26
C LEU A 112 0.36 24.97 14.36
N VAL A 113 -0.49 25.00 15.39
CA VAL A 113 -1.36 26.16 15.70
C VAL A 113 -0.52 27.40 15.96
N CYS A 114 0.51 27.31 16.81
CA CYS A 114 1.41 28.43 17.09
C CYS A 114 2.12 28.94 15.82
N SER A 115 2.58 28.03 14.95
CA SER A 115 3.26 28.37 13.69
C SER A 115 2.32 29.08 12.70
N ILE A 116 1.11 28.55 12.48
CA ILE A 116 0.14 29.19 11.58
C ILE A 116 -0.31 30.55 12.12
N LEU A 117 -0.60 30.64 13.41
CA LEU A 117 -1.00 31.91 14.02
C LEU A 117 0.12 32.95 13.97
N PHE A 118 1.38 32.52 14.10
CA PHE A 118 2.53 33.40 13.92
C PHE A 118 2.62 33.93 12.48
N LEU A 119 2.44 33.08 11.47
CA LEU A 119 2.42 33.50 10.07
C LEU A 119 1.27 34.48 9.77
N ILE A 120 0.06 34.21 10.25
CA ILE A 120 -1.08 35.13 10.11
C ILE A 120 -0.82 36.46 10.83
N ARG A 121 -0.10 36.43 11.97
CA ARG A 121 0.26 37.65 12.69
C ARG A 121 1.24 38.54 11.93
N LEU A 122 2.05 37.99 11.03
CA LEU A 122 2.95 38.77 10.20
C LEU A 122 2.23 39.48 9.03
N LEU A 123 1.07 38.99 8.61
CA LEU A 123 0.31 39.57 7.50
C LEU A 123 -0.53 40.79 7.97
N PRO A 124 -0.47 41.94 7.26
CA PRO A 124 -1.27 43.13 7.58
C PRO A 124 -2.70 43.00 7.06
N LEU A 125 -3.53 42.19 7.73
CA LEU A 125 -4.92 41.94 7.35
C LEU A 125 -5.89 42.86 8.11
N LYS A 126 -6.91 43.37 7.40
CA LYS A 126 -8.07 44.05 8.00
C LYS A 126 -8.94 42.99 8.72
N HIS A 127 -9.35 43.24 9.96
CA HIS A 127 -10.06 42.27 10.84
C HIS A 127 -9.22 41.10 11.38
N LYS A 128 -7.91 41.33 11.61
CA LYS A 128 -6.94 40.36 12.11
C LYS A 128 -7.42 39.49 13.29
N ARG A 129 -8.10 40.08 14.27
CA ARG A 129 -8.54 39.37 15.49
C ARG A 129 -9.58 38.29 15.19
N SER A 130 -10.61 38.61 14.42
CA SER A 130 -11.66 37.66 14.06
C SER A 130 -11.12 36.53 13.16
N ILE A 131 -10.22 36.84 12.23
CA ILE A 131 -9.58 35.83 11.39
C ILE A 131 -8.74 34.87 12.22
N ILE A 132 -7.96 35.37 13.19
CA ILE A 132 -7.15 34.54 14.10
C ILE A 132 -8.05 33.62 14.92
N GLU A 133 -9.11 34.13 15.54
CA GLU A 133 -10.02 33.35 16.38
C GLU A 133 -10.75 32.26 15.57
N ASN A 134 -11.29 32.59 14.39
CA ASN A 134 -11.95 31.62 13.51
C ASN A 134 -10.98 30.55 12.97
N THR A 135 -9.75 30.94 12.65
CA THR A 135 -8.73 30.01 12.14
C THR A 135 -8.25 29.08 13.24
N GLU A 136 -8.03 29.59 14.45
CA GLU A 136 -7.68 28.76 15.61
C GLU A 136 -8.77 27.73 15.92
N TYR A 137 -10.03 28.16 15.95
CA TYR A 137 -11.17 27.27 16.18
C TYR A 137 -11.25 26.17 15.11
N SER A 138 -11.14 26.55 13.83
CA SER A 138 -11.19 25.61 12.71
C SER A 138 -10.05 24.58 12.79
N ILE A 139 -8.81 25.03 13.03
CA ILE A 139 -7.65 24.13 13.15
C ILE A 139 -7.83 23.18 14.33
N ARG A 140 -8.26 23.68 15.51
CA ARG A 140 -8.50 22.83 16.67
C ARG A 140 -9.59 21.78 16.40
N GLN A 141 -10.66 22.15 15.70
CA GLN A 141 -11.73 21.23 15.31
C GLN A 141 -11.25 20.16 14.31
N TYR A 142 -10.46 20.55 13.31
CA TYR A 142 -9.83 19.58 12.39
C TYR A 142 -8.84 18.67 13.13
N CYS A 143 -8.07 19.21 14.08
CA CYS A 143 -7.13 18.41 14.88
C CYS A 143 -7.83 17.46 15.85
N SER A 144 -8.96 17.83 16.46
CA SER A 144 -9.73 16.90 17.28
C SER A 144 -10.33 15.78 16.42
N ALA A 145 -10.84 16.09 15.22
CA ALA A 145 -11.29 15.08 14.27
C ALA A 145 -10.16 14.14 13.82
N LEU A 146 -8.93 14.65 13.68
CA LEU A 146 -7.74 13.85 13.40
C LEU A 146 -7.30 12.98 14.59
N GLN A 147 -7.57 13.40 15.83
CA GLN A 147 -7.25 12.62 17.04
C GLN A 147 -8.15 11.41 17.23
N ASP A 148 -9.36 11.46 16.69
CA ASP A 148 -10.32 10.35 16.71
C ASP A 148 -10.06 9.31 15.63
N LEU A 149 -9.12 9.56 14.71
CA LEU A 149 -8.72 8.60 13.70
C LEU A 149 -7.99 7.40 14.31
N THR A 150 -8.14 6.25 13.65
CA THR A 150 -7.37 5.06 14.03
C THR A 150 -5.87 5.33 13.86
N THR A 151 -5.03 4.69 14.67
CA THR A 151 -3.56 4.81 14.56
C THR A 151 -3.06 4.48 13.15
N ARG A 152 -3.77 3.59 12.47
CA ARG A 152 -3.54 3.24 11.08
C ARG A 152 -3.81 4.41 10.14
N ASP A 153 -5.00 5.01 10.19
CA ASP A 153 -5.33 6.16 9.33
C ASP A 153 -4.39 7.34 9.57
N TRP A 154 -3.95 7.51 10.82
CA TRP A 154 -2.97 8.52 11.20
C TRP A 154 -1.61 8.28 10.53
N LEU A 155 -1.06 7.07 10.64
CA LEU A 155 0.20 6.70 10.00
C LEU A 155 0.10 6.77 8.47
N GLU A 156 -1.02 6.31 7.91
CA GLU A 156 -1.29 6.37 6.47
C GLU A 156 -1.19 7.80 5.95
N ARG A 157 -1.91 8.75 6.56
CA ARG A 157 -1.97 10.13 6.08
C ARG A 157 -0.73 10.96 6.39
N ILE A 158 -0.11 10.77 7.56
CA ILE A 158 0.96 11.66 8.03
C ILE A 158 2.35 11.12 7.66
N PHE A 159 2.53 9.80 7.61
CA PHE A 159 3.83 9.21 7.34
C PHE A 159 3.89 8.55 5.97
N PHE A 160 2.99 7.62 5.66
CA PHE A 160 3.08 6.87 4.40
C PHE A 160 2.82 7.76 3.18
N THR A 161 1.70 8.49 3.14
CA THR A 161 1.34 9.32 1.99
C THR A 161 2.42 10.37 1.62
N PRO A 162 3.00 11.13 2.56
CA PRO A 162 4.03 12.13 2.20
C PRO A 162 5.35 11.50 1.73
N VAL A 163 5.76 10.36 2.30
CA VAL A 163 6.98 9.67 1.88
C VAL A 163 6.77 9.00 0.52
N GLU A 164 5.60 8.40 0.27
CA GLU A 164 5.21 7.89 -1.05
C GLU A 164 5.17 8.99 -2.10
N PHE A 165 4.62 10.16 -1.77
CA PHE A 165 4.62 11.33 -2.65
C PHE A 165 6.05 11.76 -2.98
N THR A 166 6.91 11.86 -1.96
CA THR A 166 8.32 12.21 -2.14
C THR A 166 9.05 11.18 -3.01
N ASN A 167 8.80 9.89 -2.80
CA ASN A 167 9.37 8.81 -3.59
C ASN A 167 8.87 8.85 -5.06
N THR A 168 7.62 9.26 -5.27
CA THR A 168 7.02 9.44 -6.60
C THR A 168 7.62 10.66 -7.33
N VAL A 169 7.82 11.77 -6.62
CA VAL A 169 8.51 12.95 -7.14
C VAL A 169 9.96 12.59 -7.50
N TRP A 170 10.65 11.81 -6.67
CA TRP A 170 11.99 11.31 -6.95
C TRP A 170 12.03 10.47 -8.23
N LEU A 171 11.12 9.51 -8.39
CA LEU A 171 11.03 8.71 -9.62
C LEU A 171 10.74 9.58 -10.86
N SER A 172 9.83 10.54 -10.73
CA SER A 172 9.48 11.46 -11.82
C SER A 172 10.67 12.32 -12.23
N TYR A 173 11.42 12.84 -11.25
CA TYR A 173 12.67 13.55 -11.46
C TYR A 173 13.68 12.68 -12.23
N MET A 174 13.86 11.42 -11.82
CA MET A 174 14.78 10.48 -12.49
C MET A 174 14.40 10.26 -13.96
N ILE A 175 13.12 10.06 -14.25
CA ILE A 175 12.62 9.88 -15.61
C ILE A 175 12.84 11.15 -16.43
N MET A 176 12.47 12.32 -15.90
CA MET A 176 12.65 13.60 -16.59
C MET A 176 14.13 13.89 -16.86
N ALA A 177 15.00 13.74 -15.87
CA ALA A 177 16.43 13.94 -16.01
C ALA A 177 17.06 12.99 -17.04
N GLN A 178 16.59 11.75 -17.10
CA GLN A 178 17.01 10.79 -18.11
C GLN A 178 16.54 11.19 -19.52
N THR A 179 15.27 11.60 -19.68
CA THR A 179 14.72 12.03 -20.98
C THR A 179 15.35 13.32 -21.50
N ALA A 180 15.72 14.23 -20.60
CA ALA A 180 16.39 15.48 -20.94
C ALA A 180 17.91 15.30 -21.20
N GLY A 181 18.45 14.10 -20.99
CA GLY A 181 19.90 13.86 -21.08
C GLY A 181 20.72 14.56 -19.97
N ALA A 182 20.09 14.97 -18.86
CA ALA A 182 20.77 15.67 -17.76
C ALA A 182 21.87 14.82 -17.10
N PHE A 183 21.78 13.49 -17.21
CA PHE A 183 22.79 12.55 -16.74
C PHE A 183 23.93 12.31 -17.73
N ASN A 184 23.90 12.88 -18.94
CA ASN A 184 24.96 12.76 -19.93
C ASN A 184 26.07 13.78 -19.69
N ASN A 185 26.62 13.80 -18.47
CA ASN A 185 27.76 14.64 -18.12
C ASN A 185 28.88 13.80 -17.50
N CYS A 186 30.12 14.26 -17.64
CA CYS A 186 31.29 13.50 -17.17
C CYS A 186 31.24 13.23 -15.67
N ALA A 187 30.72 14.16 -14.86
CA ALA A 187 30.60 13.98 -13.41
C ALA A 187 29.67 12.82 -13.05
N CYS A 188 28.58 12.65 -13.80
CA CYS A 188 27.61 11.61 -13.58
C CYS A 188 28.07 10.26 -14.15
N MET A 189 28.66 10.27 -15.35
CA MET A 189 29.21 9.06 -15.99
C MET A 189 30.37 8.46 -15.20
N THR A 190 31.22 9.30 -14.61
CA THR A 190 32.30 8.87 -13.71
C THR A 190 31.84 8.71 -12.26
N SER A 191 30.57 8.96 -11.92
CA SER A 191 30.13 8.79 -10.53
C SER A 191 29.96 7.31 -10.21
N THR A 192 30.66 6.83 -9.18
CA THR A 192 30.39 5.53 -8.55
C THR A 192 29.82 5.74 -7.14
N TRP A 193 29.06 4.76 -6.65
CA TRP A 193 28.60 4.75 -5.26
C TRP A 193 29.81 4.56 -4.33
N GLY A 194 30.22 5.63 -3.65
CA GLY A 194 31.37 5.61 -2.72
C GLY A 194 32.36 6.76 -2.86
N GLY A 195 32.14 7.72 -3.76
CA GLY A 195 32.94 8.95 -3.86
C GLY A 195 34.27 8.80 -4.60
N TRP A 196 34.62 7.59 -5.01
CA TRP A 196 35.81 7.31 -5.80
C TRP A 196 35.38 7.33 -7.27
N GLY A 197 35.69 8.41 -7.98
CA GLY A 197 35.35 8.53 -9.40
C GLY A 197 35.74 7.29 -10.21
N GLY A 198 34.89 6.92 -11.16
CA GLY A 198 35.11 5.85 -12.12
C GLY A 198 35.85 6.37 -13.36
N TYR A 199 36.46 5.43 -14.08
CA TYR A 199 37.09 5.71 -15.37
C TYR A 199 36.03 5.78 -16.48
N MET A 200 36.13 6.79 -17.35
CA MET A 200 35.30 6.93 -18.55
C MET A 200 36.18 6.84 -19.79
N ASP A 201 35.86 5.92 -20.68
CA ASP A 201 36.49 5.79 -21.99
C ASP A 201 35.68 6.60 -23.02
N PHE A 202 36.27 7.69 -23.52
CA PHE A 202 35.63 8.52 -24.54
C PHE A 202 35.43 7.80 -25.88
N THR A 203 36.19 6.74 -26.15
CA THR A 203 36.05 5.98 -27.41
C THR A 203 34.80 5.10 -27.45
N GLN A 204 34.31 4.66 -26.28
CA GLN A 204 33.11 3.85 -26.13
C GLN A 204 31.87 4.63 -25.69
N SER A 205 32.02 5.94 -25.41
CA SER A 205 30.95 6.81 -24.92
C SER A 205 29.78 6.92 -25.93
N ASP A 206 30.11 7.11 -27.22
CA ASP A 206 29.10 7.29 -28.27
C ASP A 206 28.76 6.00 -29.01
N HIS A 207 29.66 5.01 -29.02
CA HIS A 207 29.49 3.76 -29.75
C HIS A 207 29.69 2.55 -28.83
N ALA A 208 28.59 1.90 -28.48
CA ALA A 208 28.57 0.66 -27.73
C ALA A 208 28.48 -0.54 -28.69
N ASP A 209 29.59 -0.91 -29.33
CA ASP A 209 29.63 -2.02 -30.30
C ASP A 209 29.64 -3.41 -29.63
N SER A 210 29.60 -3.46 -28.30
CA SER A 210 29.62 -4.73 -27.58
C SER A 210 28.27 -5.46 -27.75
N PRO A 211 28.26 -6.70 -28.27
CA PRO A 211 27.03 -7.49 -28.40
C PRO A 211 26.38 -7.82 -27.05
N LEU A 212 27.11 -7.63 -25.93
CA LEU A 212 26.57 -7.80 -24.58
C LEU A 212 25.55 -6.71 -24.23
N VAL A 213 25.76 -5.47 -24.70
CA VAL A 213 24.86 -4.34 -24.40
C VAL A 213 23.47 -4.60 -24.99
N ALA A 214 23.42 -5.07 -26.24
CA ALA A 214 22.17 -5.46 -26.89
C ALA A 214 21.45 -6.59 -26.12
N LYS A 215 22.19 -7.59 -25.62
CA LYS A 215 21.61 -8.69 -24.84
C LYS A 215 21.01 -8.21 -23.51
N TYR A 216 21.72 -7.38 -22.75
CA TYR A 216 21.22 -6.85 -21.48
C TYR A 216 20.06 -5.88 -21.67
N TRP A 217 20.12 -5.06 -22.72
CA TRP A 217 19.02 -4.18 -23.08
C TRP A 217 17.75 -4.96 -23.43
N LEU A 218 17.89 -6.02 -24.23
CA LEU A 218 16.78 -6.91 -24.56
C LEU A 218 16.22 -7.58 -23.31
N GLN A 219 17.08 -8.13 -22.44
CA GLN A 219 16.66 -8.79 -21.20
C GLN A 219 15.90 -7.83 -20.28
N GLY A 220 16.44 -6.65 -20.00
CA GLY A 220 15.82 -5.67 -19.12
C GLY A 220 14.49 -5.15 -19.68
N THR A 221 14.41 -4.95 -21.00
CA THR A 221 13.17 -4.55 -21.68
C THR A 221 12.10 -5.65 -21.59
N ILE A 222 12.45 -6.90 -21.90
CA ILE A 222 11.52 -8.03 -21.80
C ILE A 222 10.99 -8.15 -20.37
N ILE A 223 11.86 -8.14 -19.36
CA ILE A 223 11.46 -8.23 -17.95
C ILE A 223 10.46 -7.12 -17.62
N THR A 224 10.82 -5.86 -17.92
CA THR A 224 9.97 -4.70 -17.59
C THR A 224 8.62 -4.76 -18.31
N CYS A 225 8.61 -5.06 -19.61
CA CYS A 225 7.38 -5.18 -20.41
C CYS A 225 6.49 -6.32 -19.93
N VAL A 226 7.06 -7.46 -19.53
CA VAL A 226 6.29 -8.59 -19.00
C VAL A 226 5.63 -8.22 -17.67
N PHE A 227 6.38 -7.69 -16.69
CA PHE A 227 5.80 -7.34 -15.40
C PHE A 227 4.76 -6.22 -15.53
N MET A 228 5.06 -5.17 -16.30
CA MET A 228 4.12 -4.08 -16.52
C MET A 228 2.87 -4.54 -17.29
N GLY A 229 3.03 -5.38 -18.32
CA GLY A 229 1.94 -5.93 -19.10
C GLY A 229 1.02 -6.83 -18.27
N VAL A 230 1.60 -7.70 -17.43
CA VAL A 230 0.85 -8.55 -16.48
C VAL A 230 0.12 -7.69 -15.45
N GLY A 231 0.79 -6.68 -14.89
CA GLY A 231 0.18 -5.76 -13.92
C GLY A 231 -0.99 -4.97 -14.50
N MET A 232 -0.81 -4.38 -15.69
CA MET A 232 -1.87 -3.65 -16.39
C MET A 232 -3.02 -4.57 -16.78
N GLY A 233 -2.72 -5.76 -17.31
CA GLY A 233 -3.72 -6.76 -17.63
C GLY A 233 -4.56 -7.16 -16.41
N TYR A 234 -3.94 -7.32 -15.24
CA TYR A 234 -4.63 -7.58 -13.99
C TYR A 234 -5.55 -6.42 -13.56
N ILE A 235 -5.06 -5.18 -13.60
CA ILE A 235 -5.87 -4.00 -13.24
C ILE A 235 -7.09 -3.87 -14.15
N VAL A 236 -6.90 -4.00 -15.46
CA VAL A 236 -8.00 -3.95 -16.44
C VAL A 236 -8.99 -5.09 -16.20
N LEU A 237 -8.51 -6.30 -15.90
CA LEU A 237 -9.37 -7.44 -15.60
C LEU A 237 -10.24 -7.19 -14.36
N GLU A 238 -9.64 -6.73 -13.27
CA GLU A 238 -10.36 -6.40 -12.03
C GLU A 238 -11.36 -5.25 -12.25
N TRP A 239 -10.98 -4.22 -13.01
CA TRP A 239 -11.87 -3.13 -13.37
C TRP A 239 -13.09 -3.64 -14.16
N LEU A 240 -12.90 -4.50 -15.16
CA LEU A 240 -14.00 -5.11 -15.92
C LEU A 240 -14.90 -5.99 -15.05
N LEU A 241 -14.35 -6.68 -14.06
CA LEU A 241 -15.13 -7.47 -13.10
C LEU A 241 -16.00 -6.59 -12.19
N GLN A 242 -15.52 -5.39 -11.83
CA GLN A 242 -16.18 -4.47 -10.90
C GLN A 242 -17.04 -3.39 -11.56
N ALA A 243 -16.90 -3.14 -12.86
CA ALA A 243 -17.58 -2.06 -13.58
C ALA A 243 -19.13 -2.10 -13.49
N HIS A 244 -19.73 -3.26 -13.24
CA HIS A 244 -21.19 -3.39 -13.04
C HIS A 244 -21.69 -2.78 -11.72
N LEU A 245 -20.80 -2.43 -10.79
CA LEU A 245 -21.16 -1.80 -9.52
C LEU A 245 -21.38 -0.28 -9.67
N SER A 246 -20.86 0.33 -10.75
CA SER A 246 -21.02 1.76 -10.99
C SER A 246 -22.28 2.11 -11.79
N THR A 247 -23.10 1.13 -12.19
CA THR A 247 -24.37 1.38 -12.89
C THR A 247 -25.50 1.67 -11.91
N GLU A 248 -26.14 2.85 -12.04
CA GLU A 248 -27.27 3.28 -11.22
C GLU A 248 -28.55 2.46 -11.48
N ASN A 249 -28.78 2.07 -12.74
CA ASN A 249 -29.95 1.27 -13.10
C ASN A 249 -29.78 -0.19 -12.66
N TYR A 250 -30.63 -0.62 -11.73
CA TYR A 250 -30.63 -1.98 -11.18
C TYR A 250 -30.75 -3.08 -12.24
N ARG A 251 -31.55 -2.88 -13.30
CA ARG A 251 -31.72 -3.89 -14.37
C ARG A 251 -30.43 -4.08 -15.16
N ASP A 252 -29.74 -2.98 -15.46
CA ASP A 252 -28.47 -3.00 -16.19
C ASP A 252 -27.34 -3.57 -15.32
N ALA A 253 -27.33 -3.26 -14.02
CA ALA A 253 -26.42 -3.85 -13.05
C ALA A 253 -26.59 -5.38 -12.97
N ALA A 254 -27.84 -5.87 -12.94
CA ALA A 254 -28.14 -7.31 -12.93
C ALA A 254 -27.68 -8.01 -14.22
N ASN A 255 -27.91 -7.38 -15.38
CA ASN A 255 -27.42 -7.88 -16.66
C ASN A 255 -25.88 -7.87 -16.72
N GLY A 256 -25.24 -6.82 -16.21
CA GLY A 256 -23.80 -6.71 -16.04
C GLY A 256 -23.23 -7.84 -15.20
N LEU A 257 -23.84 -8.13 -14.05
CA LEU A 257 -23.46 -9.24 -13.17
C LEU A 257 -23.52 -10.60 -13.90
N GLN A 258 -24.55 -10.84 -14.71
CA GLN A 258 -24.64 -12.07 -15.50
C GLN A 258 -23.54 -12.19 -16.56
N ARG A 259 -23.17 -11.07 -17.21
CA ARG A 259 -22.05 -11.02 -18.18
C ARG A 259 -20.72 -11.26 -17.47
N VAL A 260 -20.48 -10.62 -16.32
CA VAL A 260 -19.30 -10.82 -15.47
C VAL A 260 -19.18 -12.29 -15.04
N ARG A 261 -20.28 -12.96 -14.67
CA ARG A 261 -20.26 -14.40 -14.34
C ARG A 261 -19.92 -15.31 -15.53
N ARG A 262 -20.29 -14.92 -16.75
CA ARG A 262 -19.89 -15.64 -17.98
C ARG A 262 -18.42 -15.39 -18.29
N PHE A 263 -18.00 -14.12 -18.23
CA PHE A 263 -16.62 -13.72 -18.43
C PHE A 263 -15.68 -14.40 -17.43
N ARG A 264 -16.01 -14.41 -16.13
CA ARG A 264 -15.24 -15.08 -15.08
C ARG A 264 -15.10 -16.58 -15.30
N ARG A 265 -16.11 -17.24 -15.89
CA ARG A 265 -16.01 -18.65 -16.29
C ARG A 265 -15.03 -18.81 -17.46
N GLY A 266 -15.09 -17.90 -18.45
CA GLY A 266 -14.17 -17.88 -19.58
C GLY A 266 -12.72 -17.56 -19.21
N THR A 267 -12.50 -16.69 -18.22
CA THR A 267 -11.15 -16.28 -17.76
C THR A 267 -10.61 -17.10 -16.60
N HIS A 268 -11.35 -18.12 -16.14
CA HIS A 268 -10.94 -18.94 -15.00
C HIS A 268 -9.58 -19.63 -15.22
N TRP A 269 -9.25 -20.02 -16.46
CA TRP A 269 -7.96 -20.63 -16.79
C TRP A 269 -6.79 -19.67 -16.60
N ILE A 270 -6.97 -18.37 -16.85
CA ILE A 270 -5.95 -17.34 -16.62
C ILE A 270 -5.71 -17.12 -15.13
N LEU A 271 -6.74 -17.30 -14.31
CA LEU A 271 -6.69 -17.18 -12.85
C LEU A 271 -6.24 -18.49 -12.15
N TYR A 272 -6.08 -19.58 -12.90
CA TYR A 272 -5.68 -20.86 -12.33
C TYR A 272 -4.26 -20.86 -11.76
N PRO A 273 -3.23 -20.30 -12.43
CA PRO A 273 -1.87 -20.26 -11.88
C PRO A 273 -1.79 -19.45 -10.59
N SER A 274 -2.51 -18.32 -10.52
CA SER A 274 -2.53 -17.49 -9.32
C SER A 274 -3.22 -18.19 -8.15
N THR A 275 -4.35 -18.86 -8.40
CA THR A 275 -5.04 -19.67 -7.37
C THR A 275 -4.22 -20.89 -6.92
N LEU A 276 -3.48 -21.52 -7.83
CA LEU A 276 -2.51 -22.57 -7.49
C LEU A 276 -1.40 -22.01 -6.59
N MET A 277 -0.81 -20.88 -6.96
CA MET A 277 0.25 -20.24 -6.18
C MET A 277 -0.25 -19.82 -4.79
N VAL A 278 -1.47 -19.29 -4.68
CA VAL A 278 -2.14 -19.02 -3.39
C VAL A 278 -2.24 -20.30 -2.57
N THR A 279 -2.63 -21.41 -3.18
CA THR A 279 -2.77 -22.70 -2.49
C THR A 279 -1.42 -23.21 -2.00
N VAL A 280 -0.37 -23.13 -2.83
CA VAL A 280 1.01 -23.48 -2.47
C VAL A 280 1.51 -22.62 -1.31
N MET A 281 1.35 -21.30 -1.38
CA MET A 281 1.74 -20.39 -0.29
C MET A 281 0.98 -20.68 1.00
N ASN A 282 -0.33 -20.95 0.94
CA ASN A 282 -1.10 -21.28 2.14
C ASN A 282 -0.64 -22.60 2.74
N ASN A 283 -0.38 -23.62 1.90
CA ASN A 283 0.16 -24.90 2.36
C ASN A 283 1.53 -24.72 3.02
N PHE A 284 2.41 -23.91 2.41
CA PHE A 284 3.72 -23.57 2.98
C PHE A 284 3.60 -22.86 4.34
N LEU A 285 2.78 -21.81 4.42
CA LEU A 285 2.56 -21.07 5.69
C LEU A 285 1.92 -21.95 6.77
N SER A 286 1.03 -22.86 6.37
CA SER A 286 0.43 -23.84 7.29
C SER A 286 1.44 -24.87 7.77
N ALA A 287 2.34 -25.33 6.89
CA ALA A 287 3.43 -26.24 7.24
C ALA A 287 4.43 -25.59 8.21
N CYS A 288 4.71 -24.30 8.03
CA CYS A 288 5.53 -23.53 8.96
C CYS A 288 4.85 -23.23 10.31
N ARG A 289 3.60 -23.68 10.55
CA ARG A 289 2.79 -23.38 11.75
C ARG A 289 2.63 -21.89 12.08
N LEU A 290 2.97 -21.00 11.14
CA LEU A 290 2.76 -19.55 11.25
C LEU A 290 1.27 -19.21 11.26
N ARG A 291 0.42 -20.13 10.78
CA ARG A 291 -1.03 -19.99 10.76
C ARG A 291 -1.66 -21.15 11.51
N SER A 292 -2.20 -20.87 12.71
CA SER A 292 -3.15 -21.77 13.36
C SER A 292 -4.38 -21.94 12.44
N ASN A 293 -4.85 -23.17 12.27
CA ASN A 293 -5.93 -23.57 11.34
C ASN A 293 -7.33 -23.01 11.70
N GLY A 294 -7.41 -21.85 12.36
CA GLY A 294 -8.65 -21.17 12.70
C GLY A 294 -9.44 -20.76 11.46
N GLU A 295 -10.55 -21.46 11.24
CA GLU A 295 -11.70 -21.13 10.39
C GLU A 295 -11.46 -20.09 9.31
N ARG A 296 -11.05 -20.58 8.14
CA ARG A 296 -11.06 -19.79 6.92
C ARG A 296 -12.52 -19.47 6.59
N LYS A 297 -12.98 -18.26 6.92
CA LYS A 297 -14.27 -17.72 6.45
C LYS A 297 -14.21 -17.49 4.94
N ILE A 298 -14.30 -18.57 4.18
CA ILE A 298 -14.59 -18.52 2.75
C ILE A 298 -16.10 -18.38 2.68
N LEU A 299 -16.58 -17.25 2.14
CA LEU A 299 -17.95 -17.17 1.62
C LEU A 299 -18.05 -18.17 0.47
N VAL A 300 -18.38 -19.42 0.80
CA VAL A 300 -18.71 -20.44 -0.18
C VAL A 300 -20.07 -20.05 -0.72
N TRP A 301 -20.07 -19.53 -1.94
CA TRP A 301 -21.29 -19.31 -2.71
C TRP A 301 -21.86 -20.69 -3.07
N SER A 302 -22.61 -21.29 -2.15
CA SER A 302 -23.39 -22.49 -2.47
C SER A 302 -24.53 -22.06 -3.38
N LYS A 303 -24.78 -22.86 -4.42
CA LYS A 303 -25.90 -22.65 -5.36
C LYS A 303 -27.27 -22.67 -4.62
N GLU A 304 -27.31 -23.18 -3.40
CA GLU A 304 -28.51 -23.42 -2.60
C GLU A 304 -28.88 -22.29 -1.63
N SER A 305 -28.10 -21.20 -1.55
CA SER A 305 -28.49 -20.07 -0.71
C SER A 305 -29.68 -19.32 -1.30
N ASN A 306 -30.91 -19.78 -1.02
CA ASN A 306 -32.17 -19.10 -1.31
C ASN A 306 -32.42 -17.88 -0.42
N TYR A 307 -31.35 -17.14 -0.05
CA TYR A 307 -31.49 -15.90 0.68
C TYR A 307 -32.03 -14.85 -0.29
N ARG A 308 -33.35 -14.64 -0.25
CA ARG A 308 -34.01 -13.48 -0.87
C ARG A 308 -33.95 -12.34 0.15
N PRO A 309 -33.01 -11.40 0.06
CA PRO A 309 -33.10 -10.20 0.88
C PRO A 309 -34.43 -9.52 0.54
N ARG A 310 -35.31 -9.38 1.53
CA ARG A 310 -36.48 -8.51 1.37
C ARG A 310 -35.94 -7.11 1.14
N VAL A 311 -36.24 -6.55 -0.03
CA VAL A 311 -35.89 -5.18 -0.41
C VAL A 311 -36.34 -4.27 0.73
N GLY A 312 -35.38 -3.62 1.42
CA GLY A 312 -35.62 -2.78 2.60
C GLY A 312 -34.92 -3.20 3.89
N ALA A 313 -34.76 -4.51 4.16
CA ALA A 313 -34.20 -4.96 5.45
C ALA A 313 -32.69 -4.66 5.60
N GLY A 314 -31.93 -4.70 4.51
CA GLY A 314 -30.49 -4.41 4.53
C GLY A 314 -30.17 -2.92 4.66
N ILE A 315 -31.04 -2.03 4.18
CA ILE A 315 -30.84 -0.57 4.27
C ILE A 315 -31.20 -0.08 5.67
N ILE A 316 -32.26 -0.63 6.28
CA ILE A 316 -32.69 -0.27 7.64
C ILE A 316 -31.65 -0.73 8.68
N GLY A 317 -31.02 -1.89 8.50
CA GLY A 317 -29.98 -2.37 9.43
C GLY A 317 -28.67 -1.58 9.40
N LEU A 318 -28.38 -0.88 8.29
CA LEU A 318 -27.21 0.01 8.18
C LEU A 318 -27.48 1.41 8.73
N SER A 319 -28.74 1.89 8.70
CA SER A 319 -29.10 3.20 9.28
C SER A 319 -29.32 3.15 10.79
N THR A 320 -29.60 1.98 11.38
CA THR A 320 -29.79 1.84 12.83
C THR A 320 -28.52 1.48 13.60
N ASN A 321 -27.43 1.14 12.90
CA ASN A 321 -26.16 0.70 13.50
C ASN A 321 -24.95 1.58 13.10
N ALA A 322 -25.20 2.74 12.48
CA ALA A 322 -24.22 3.82 12.32
C ALA A 322 -24.49 4.88 13.38
#